data_AF-A0A5K3FR64-F1
#
_entry.id   AF-A0A5K3FR64-F1
#
_cell.length_a   1.000
_cell.length_b   1.000
_cell.length_c   1.000
_cell.angle_alpha   90.00
_cell.angle_beta   90.00
_cell.angle_gamma   90.00
#
_symmetry.space_group_name_H-M   'P 1'
#
loop_
_entity.id
_entity.type
_entity.pdbx_description
1 polymer ?
#
loop_
_entity_poly.entity_id
_entity_poly.type
_entity_poly.pdbx_seq_one_letter_code
_entity_poly.pdbx_strand_id
1 'polypeptide(L)'
;MSVQRRRVRQVGTHHSQCRFSCTSSSSDEETTRPAVPAWSLRSPPRLRRQSRLPITMLVVVIATTGALFHCGHVSVLHENHLSFAYLSNTERELTFRSEMGFYYSFFKQLILADSFWKGVDSLFNDTVTEYPNVLENVDSWDTTSWGFLPAIPPSMSSQGVRVLERFNVYPEVLLAAIYRTLSHLNILDSECFQVTIDGVRRDHAVAVPANHISENSTLPPPLEPMGTLTRDNVLSCEGLREPPIFYVNSVFCLTCLTVFGLALSGWQVANCCTGVTSLATSVVSVWGAVLPLVGFFFNHGEATRVQWSPPLRESFSYPFFVLQQSVVIWLLKDISPGRRQRGGAFFRKCLLYICLLLAFQLPWQFAQFALLTQLFALMATYAVTLLTTGSSASITPPLFTAFATRLSDLVVCQLVALFVSWVLQLGNRLLLASVYFPLLIGCLVGLFCHRSLLNRQKWASERVTFGGLLPHVLLLTCSTLLAAVGVGVVVRRILASTGDVSDGAHIMDLLKVKLLNATAHKTFHTQLYTCAVEFP
;
A
#
# COMPACT_ATOMS: atom_id res chain seq x y z
N MET A 1 12.79 -62.58 19.88
CA MET A 1 13.13 -61.72 18.72
C MET A 1 13.48 -60.33 19.24
N SER A 2 14.44 -59.65 18.59
CA SER A 2 15.12 -58.38 18.92
C SER A 2 16.05 -58.35 20.15
N VAL A 3 17.31 -58.74 19.90
CA VAL A 3 18.45 -58.63 20.81
C VAL A 3 19.08 -57.22 20.70
N GLN A 4 19.25 -56.56 21.85
CA GLN A 4 20.04 -55.34 22.04
C GLN A 4 21.51 -55.55 21.64
N ARG A 5 22.09 -54.61 20.89
CA ARG A 5 23.56 -54.46 20.80
C ARG A 5 24.01 -53.08 21.24
N ARG A 6 24.74 -53.07 22.37
CA ARG A 6 25.51 -51.97 22.94
C ARG A 6 26.60 -51.51 21.98
N ARG A 7 26.86 -50.20 21.97
CA ARG A 7 28.02 -49.58 21.30
C ARG A 7 29.15 -49.45 22.33
N VAL A 8 30.29 -50.07 22.05
CA VAL A 8 31.53 -49.98 22.84
C VAL A 8 32.23 -48.65 22.52
N ARG A 9 32.71 -47.98 23.57
CA ARG A 9 33.51 -46.76 23.54
C ARG A 9 34.98 -47.17 23.66
N GLN A 10 35.82 -46.81 22.70
CA GLN A 10 37.28 -46.83 22.89
C GLN A 10 37.76 -45.40 23.14
N VAL A 11 38.51 -45.27 24.22
CA VAL A 11 39.25 -44.08 24.68
C VAL A 11 40.73 -44.37 24.42
N GLY A 12 41.48 -43.34 24.00
CA GLY A 12 42.95 -43.30 23.96
C GLY A 12 43.37 -42.13 23.07
N THR A 13 43.52 -40.90 23.57
CA THR A 13 44.64 -40.30 24.32
C THR A 13 46.01 -40.29 23.63
N HIS A 14 46.51 -39.07 23.50
CA HIS A 14 47.90 -38.60 23.62
C HIS A 14 48.80 -38.36 22.39
N HIS A 15 49.35 -37.13 22.44
CA HIS A 15 50.69 -36.67 22.09
C HIS A 15 51.05 -36.28 20.63
N SER A 16 50.95 -34.96 20.40
CA SER A 16 52.04 -33.99 20.26
C SER A 16 53.28 -34.30 19.40
N GLN A 17 53.65 -33.23 18.69
CA GLN A 17 55.00 -32.73 18.36
C GLN A 17 55.58 -32.96 16.96
N CYS A 18 55.97 -31.80 16.39
CA CYS A 18 57.20 -31.53 15.64
C CYS A 18 57.32 -32.16 14.23
N ARG A 19 58.03 -31.59 13.25
CA ARG A 19 58.83 -30.38 13.03
C ARG A 19 59.10 -30.35 11.51
N PHE A 20 59.37 -29.15 10.97
CA PHE A 20 60.29 -28.80 9.87
C PHE A 20 60.68 -29.84 8.80
N SER A 21 60.67 -29.42 7.52
CA SER A 21 61.90 -29.00 6.81
C SER A 21 61.66 -28.86 5.30
N CYS A 22 62.35 -27.88 4.72
CA CYS A 22 62.40 -27.55 3.30
C CYS A 22 63.32 -28.50 2.49
N THR A 23 63.33 -28.20 1.18
CA THR A 23 64.41 -28.31 0.17
C THR A 23 64.47 -29.49 -0.83
N SER A 24 64.49 -29.05 -2.10
CA SER A 24 65.35 -29.39 -3.24
C SER A 24 65.08 -30.60 -4.14
N SER A 25 64.75 -30.26 -5.40
CA SER A 25 65.29 -30.72 -6.70
C SER A 25 65.47 -32.22 -6.99
N SER A 26 64.81 -32.69 -8.06
CA SER A 26 65.49 -33.23 -9.25
C SER A 26 64.52 -33.34 -10.43
N SER A 27 65.07 -33.07 -11.61
CA SER A 27 64.56 -33.38 -12.95
C SER A 27 64.28 -34.88 -13.13
N ASP A 28 63.27 -35.24 -13.93
CA ASP A 28 63.33 -36.34 -14.91
C ASP A 28 62.07 -36.37 -15.80
N GLU A 29 62.27 -36.91 -17.00
CA GLU A 29 61.47 -36.81 -18.22
C GLU A 29 60.10 -37.52 -18.21
N GLU A 30 59.17 -36.87 -18.93
CA GLU A 30 58.16 -37.39 -19.86
C GLU A 30 57.75 -38.88 -19.81
N THR A 31 56.51 -39.15 -19.38
CA THR A 31 55.69 -40.20 -20.01
C THR A 31 54.19 -39.95 -19.80
N THR A 32 53.48 -39.80 -20.92
CA THR A 32 52.03 -39.64 -21.04
C THR A 32 51.27 -40.85 -20.49
N ARG A 33 50.44 -40.65 -19.46
CA ARG A 33 49.35 -41.56 -19.07
C ARG A 33 48.08 -40.77 -18.69
N PRO A 34 46.89 -41.28 -19.04
CA PRO A 34 45.64 -40.52 -18.98
C PRO A 34 45.19 -40.30 -17.53
N ALA A 35 44.65 -39.10 -17.27
CA ALA A 35 44.15 -38.67 -15.98
C ALA A 35 42.96 -39.54 -15.52
N VAL A 36 43.17 -40.27 -14.42
CA VAL A 36 42.11 -40.89 -13.63
C VAL A 36 41.40 -39.78 -12.83
N PRO A 37 40.06 -39.66 -12.85
CA PRO A 37 39.37 -38.62 -12.11
C PRO A 37 39.46 -38.87 -10.60
N ALA A 38 40.00 -37.90 -9.87
CA ALA A 38 40.09 -37.92 -8.41
C ALA A 38 38.68 -37.98 -7.78
N TRP A 39 38.41 -39.05 -7.04
CA TRP A 39 37.19 -39.23 -6.27
C TRP A 39 37.18 -38.34 -5.01
N SER A 40 36.10 -37.57 -4.88
CA SER A 40 35.47 -37.07 -3.65
C SER A 40 36.34 -36.29 -2.65
N LEU A 41 36.40 -34.97 -2.86
CA LEU A 41 36.62 -34.02 -1.76
C LEU A 41 35.44 -34.15 -0.78
N ARG A 42 35.69 -34.63 0.45
CA ARG A 42 34.69 -34.68 1.53
C ARG A 42 34.06 -33.29 1.69
N SER A 43 32.74 -33.22 1.61
CA SER A 43 31.98 -32.03 1.99
C SER A 43 32.35 -31.60 3.41
N PRO A 44 32.58 -30.30 3.68
CA PRO A 44 32.92 -29.84 5.02
C PRO A 44 31.79 -30.20 6.01
N PRO A 45 32.12 -30.38 7.31
CA PRO A 45 31.13 -30.74 8.31
C PRO A 45 30.04 -29.67 8.36
N ARG A 46 28.78 -30.10 8.29
CA ARG A 46 27.61 -29.22 8.42
C ARG A 46 27.62 -28.60 9.82
N LEU A 47 28.19 -27.40 9.97
CA LEU A 47 28.06 -26.60 11.18
C LEU A 47 26.56 -26.44 11.44
N ARG A 48 26.09 -26.91 12.61
CA ARG A 48 24.68 -26.84 13.02
C ARG A 48 24.31 -25.35 13.14
N ARG A 49 23.57 -24.85 12.15
CA ARG A 49 23.05 -23.48 12.13
C ARG A 49 22.19 -23.28 13.38
N GLN A 50 22.64 -22.46 14.34
CA GLN A 50 21.80 -22.07 15.48
C GLN A 50 20.50 -21.47 14.95
N SER A 51 19.36 -21.86 15.54
CA SER A 51 18.05 -21.41 15.09
C SER A 51 17.90 -19.92 15.36
N ARG A 52 17.61 -19.13 14.31
CA ARG A 52 17.29 -17.69 14.42
C ARG A 52 15.93 -17.41 15.05
N LEU A 53 15.21 -18.45 15.47
CA LEU A 53 13.87 -18.42 16.03
C LEU A 53 13.67 -17.48 17.23
N PRO A 54 14.57 -17.40 18.24
CA PRO A 54 14.31 -16.54 19.39
C PRO A 54 14.38 -15.04 19.02
N ILE A 55 15.29 -14.67 18.11
CA ILE A 55 15.43 -13.28 17.66
C ILE A 55 14.26 -12.88 16.76
N THR A 56 13.82 -13.78 15.87
CA THR A 56 12.63 -13.53 15.05
C THR A 56 11.39 -13.33 15.92
N MET A 57 11.22 -14.13 16.99
CA MET A 57 10.10 -13.97 17.91
C MET A 57 10.18 -12.65 18.68
N LEU A 58 11.37 -12.29 19.19
CA LEU A 58 11.58 -11.01 19.86
C LEU A 58 11.19 -9.83 18.97
N VAL A 59 11.58 -9.86 17.70
CA VAL A 59 11.26 -8.79 16.74
C VAL A 59 9.77 -8.72 16.45
N VAL A 60 9.09 -9.87 16.32
CA VAL A 60 7.63 -9.90 16.18
C VAL A 60 6.96 -9.29 17.40
N VAL A 61 7.44 -9.61 18.61
CA VAL A 61 6.95 -8.99 19.85
C VAL A 61 7.13 -7.48 19.82
N ILE A 62 8.33 -6.98 19.53
CA ILE A 62 8.62 -5.53 19.41
C ILE A 62 7.69 -4.86 18.39
N ALA A 63 7.50 -5.47 17.22
CA ALA A 63 6.63 -4.96 16.17
C ALA A 63 5.17 -4.90 16.63
N THR A 64 4.66 -5.96 17.29
CA THR A 64 3.29 -5.99 17.81
C THR A 64 3.07 -5.01 18.96
N THR A 65 4.02 -4.88 19.90
CA THR A 65 3.90 -3.92 21.00
C THR A 65 3.95 -2.48 20.49
N GLY A 66 4.84 -2.18 19.54
CA GLY A 66 4.89 -0.87 18.91
C GLY A 66 3.62 -0.54 18.13
N ALA A 67 3.03 -1.53 17.45
CA ALA A 67 1.79 -1.37 16.71
C ALA A 67 0.60 -1.06 17.63
N LEU A 68 0.44 -1.81 18.73
CA LEU A 68 -0.59 -1.54 19.74
C LEU A 68 -0.40 -0.16 20.39
N PHE A 69 0.85 0.21 20.68
CA PHE A 69 1.17 1.54 21.19
C PHE A 69 0.78 2.64 20.20
N HIS A 70 1.00 2.44 18.90
CA HIS A 70 0.60 3.41 17.87
C HIS A 70 -0.91 3.59 17.77
N CYS A 71 -1.69 2.51 17.84
CA CYS A 71 -3.15 2.60 17.87
C CYS A 71 -3.64 3.44 19.06
N GLY A 72 -3.12 3.16 20.27
CA GLY A 72 -3.44 3.94 21.46
C GLY A 72 -2.97 5.39 21.35
N HIS A 73 -1.77 5.63 20.82
CA HIS A 73 -1.21 6.96 20.62
C HIS A 73 -2.07 7.82 19.70
N VAL A 74 -2.47 7.28 18.53
CA VAL A 74 -3.34 7.99 17.57
C VAL A 74 -4.72 8.24 18.18
N SER A 75 -5.28 7.28 18.91
CA SER A 75 -6.56 7.46 19.61
C SER A 75 -6.51 8.58 20.64
N VAL A 76 -5.43 8.64 21.45
CA VAL A 76 -5.24 9.70 22.45
C VAL A 76 -5.03 11.05 21.78
N LEU A 77 -4.28 11.11 20.67
CA LEU A 77 -4.10 12.36 19.93
C LEU A 77 -5.42 12.86 19.32
N HIS A 78 -6.25 11.96 18.81
CA HIS A 78 -7.57 12.29 18.31
C HIS A 78 -8.48 12.82 19.43
N GLU A 79 -8.48 12.15 20.57
CA GLU A 79 -9.27 12.57 21.74
C GLU A 79 -8.81 13.93 22.27
N ASN A 80 -7.51 14.15 22.40
CA ASN A 80 -6.97 15.44 22.85
C ASN A 80 -7.28 16.60 21.89
N HIS A 81 -7.48 16.31 20.60
CA HIS A 81 -7.76 17.32 19.59
C HIS A 81 -9.25 17.68 19.50
N LEU A 82 -10.15 16.70 19.59
CA LEU A 82 -11.58 16.91 19.37
C LEU A 82 -12.45 16.76 20.62
N SER A 83 -11.90 16.22 21.72
CA SER A 83 -12.69 15.74 22.86
C SER A 83 -13.83 14.82 22.40
N PHE A 84 -13.49 13.89 21.48
CA PHE A 84 -14.44 13.18 20.63
C PHE A 84 -15.42 12.32 21.45
N ALA A 85 -14.98 11.78 22.58
CA ALA A 85 -15.83 11.02 23.51
C ALA A 85 -16.97 11.88 24.11
N TYR A 86 -16.71 13.15 24.39
CA TYR A 86 -17.68 14.06 25.03
C TYR A 86 -18.77 14.57 24.09
N LEU A 87 -18.53 14.50 22.77
CA LEU A 87 -19.48 14.95 21.75
C LEU A 87 -20.65 13.97 21.59
N SER A 88 -21.85 14.51 21.37
CA SER A 88 -22.98 13.70 20.92
C SER A 88 -22.72 13.09 19.53
N ASN A 89 -23.48 12.06 19.15
CA ASN A 89 -23.30 11.45 17.82
C ASN A 89 -23.47 12.44 16.67
N THR A 90 -24.45 13.34 16.74
CA THR A 90 -24.65 14.37 15.72
C THR A 90 -23.44 15.30 15.65
N GLU A 91 -22.90 15.73 16.79
CA GLU A 91 -21.70 16.58 16.83
C GLU A 91 -20.46 15.85 16.29
N ARG A 92 -20.28 14.56 16.62
CA ARG A 92 -19.21 13.72 16.06
C ARG A 92 -19.29 13.67 14.54
N GLU A 93 -20.47 13.45 13.98
CA GLU A 93 -20.67 13.45 12.53
C GLU A 93 -20.33 14.81 11.90
N LEU A 94 -20.65 15.91 12.56
CA LEU A 94 -20.28 17.26 12.11
C LEU A 94 -18.76 17.52 12.14
N THR A 95 -17.99 16.76 12.92
CA THR A 95 -16.52 16.85 12.87
C THR A 95 -15.95 16.28 11.56
N PHE A 96 -16.67 15.37 10.90
CA PHE A 96 -16.27 14.80 9.62
C PHE A 96 -16.57 15.78 8.48
N ARG A 97 -15.63 16.70 8.24
CA ARG A 97 -15.75 17.71 7.20
C ARG A 97 -15.30 17.17 5.83
N SER A 98 -15.84 17.75 4.75
CA SER A 98 -15.42 17.48 3.38
C SER A 98 -15.45 15.97 3.05
N GLU A 99 -14.38 15.43 2.47
CA GLU A 99 -14.24 14.02 2.08
C GLU A 99 -14.51 13.03 3.22
N MET A 100 -14.21 13.40 4.47
CA MET A 100 -14.43 12.51 5.61
C MET A 100 -15.92 12.23 5.82
N GLY A 101 -16.72 13.28 5.81
CA GLY A 101 -18.18 13.18 5.95
C GLY A 101 -18.80 12.49 4.75
N PHE A 102 -18.27 12.77 3.56
CA PHE A 102 -18.68 12.11 2.32
C PHE A 102 -18.53 10.59 2.40
N TYR A 103 -17.35 10.06 2.77
CA TYR A 103 -17.17 8.60 2.88
C TYR A 103 -17.93 8.00 4.05
N TYR A 104 -17.94 8.67 5.20
CA TYR A 104 -18.73 8.22 6.35
C TYR A 104 -20.23 8.11 6.01
N SER A 105 -20.76 8.96 5.12
CA SER A 105 -22.17 8.90 4.71
C SER A 105 -22.56 7.57 4.06
N PHE A 106 -21.69 6.96 3.24
CA PHE A 106 -21.93 5.64 2.64
C PHE A 106 -21.91 4.52 3.67
N PHE A 107 -21.00 4.60 4.65
CA PHE A 107 -21.03 3.67 5.79
C PHE A 107 -22.34 3.79 6.57
N LYS A 108 -22.79 5.03 6.84
CA LYS A 108 -24.06 5.31 7.51
C LYS A 108 -25.26 4.78 6.74
N GLN A 109 -25.30 4.99 5.42
CA GLN A 109 -26.33 4.43 4.53
C GLN A 109 -26.41 2.91 4.64
N LEU A 110 -25.28 2.21 4.66
CA LEU A 110 -25.23 0.75 4.73
C LEU A 110 -25.65 0.19 6.09
N ILE A 111 -25.33 0.85 7.20
CA ILE A 111 -25.74 0.39 8.54
C ILE A 111 -27.21 0.69 8.84
N LEU A 112 -27.75 1.79 8.29
CA LEU A 112 -29.15 2.20 8.49
C LEU A 112 -30.13 1.50 7.54
N ALA A 113 -29.66 0.91 6.44
CA ALA A 113 -30.51 0.17 5.52
C ALA A 113 -31.21 -1.03 6.20
N ASP A 114 -32.44 -1.34 5.79
CA ASP A 114 -33.23 -2.47 6.35
C ASP A 114 -32.45 -3.79 6.32
N SER A 115 -31.73 -4.04 5.21
CA SER A 115 -30.82 -5.17 5.06
C SER A 115 -29.50 -4.71 4.46
N PHE A 116 -28.42 -5.46 4.74
CA PHE A 116 -27.10 -5.18 4.19
C PHE A 116 -27.12 -5.15 2.65
N TRP A 117 -27.78 -6.12 2.02
CA TRP A 117 -27.87 -6.20 0.56
C TRP A 117 -28.68 -5.06 -0.05
N LYS A 118 -29.80 -4.65 0.58
CA LYS A 118 -30.54 -3.46 0.13
C LYS A 118 -29.67 -2.19 0.20
N GLY A 119 -28.83 -2.09 1.23
CA GLY A 119 -27.82 -1.03 1.33
C GLY A 119 -26.81 -1.10 0.19
N VAL A 120 -26.24 -2.27 -0.10
CA VAL A 120 -25.29 -2.46 -1.21
C VAL A 120 -25.94 -2.16 -2.57
N ASP A 121 -27.17 -2.62 -2.79
CA ASP A 121 -27.93 -2.36 -4.03
C ASP A 121 -28.18 -0.86 -4.22
N SER A 122 -28.41 -0.11 -3.14
CA SER A 122 -28.56 1.34 -3.21
C SER A 122 -27.29 2.06 -3.68
N LEU A 123 -26.10 1.47 -3.51
CA LEU A 123 -24.84 2.02 -4.01
C LEU A 123 -24.63 1.80 -5.52
N PHE A 124 -25.35 0.86 -6.13
CA PHE A 124 -25.30 0.61 -7.58
C PHE A 124 -26.21 1.54 -8.38
N ASN A 125 -27.21 2.14 -7.72
CA ASN A 125 -28.17 3.04 -8.34
C ASN A 125 -28.43 4.24 -7.41
N ASP A 126 -27.39 5.02 -7.15
CA ASP A 126 -27.48 6.17 -6.26
C ASP A 126 -28.03 7.39 -7.01
N THR A 127 -29.15 7.95 -6.53
CA THR A 127 -29.83 9.10 -7.15
C THR A 127 -29.69 10.37 -6.32
N VAL A 128 -28.82 10.37 -5.31
CA VAL A 128 -28.67 11.46 -4.33
C VAL A 128 -27.32 12.14 -4.50
N THR A 129 -26.27 11.36 -4.73
CA THR A 129 -24.89 11.82 -4.79
C THR A 129 -24.48 12.11 -6.22
N GLU A 130 -24.11 13.36 -6.51
CA GLU A 130 -23.71 13.79 -7.85
C GLU A 130 -24.73 13.42 -8.94
N TYR A 131 -26.02 13.42 -8.60
CA TYR A 131 -27.12 13.17 -9.52
C TYR A 131 -27.82 14.50 -9.88
N PRO A 132 -28.12 14.75 -11.18
CA PRO A 132 -27.89 13.90 -12.35
C PRO A 132 -26.45 13.98 -12.89
N ASN A 133 -25.97 12.91 -13.51
CA ASN A 133 -24.60 12.80 -14.07
C ASN A 133 -24.27 13.86 -15.15
N VAL A 134 -25.31 14.42 -15.79
CA VAL A 134 -25.20 15.51 -16.77
C VAL A 134 -26.18 16.57 -16.30
N LEU A 135 -25.66 17.68 -15.78
CA LEU A 135 -26.42 18.92 -15.73
C LEU A 135 -26.55 19.37 -17.18
N GLU A 136 -27.75 19.35 -17.75
CA GLU A 136 -27.97 20.02 -19.04
C GLU A 136 -27.48 21.48 -18.91
N ASN A 137 -26.92 22.03 -20.00
CA ASN A 137 -26.64 23.46 -20.05
C ASN A 137 -27.94 24.19 -19.77
N VAL A 138 -28.08 24.74 -18.57
CA VAL A 138 -29.24 25.54 -18.22
C VAL A 138 -29.05 26.89 -18.92
N ASP A 139 -29.57 27.01 -20.14
CA ASP A 139 -29.45 28.21 -20.97
C ASP A 139 -30.09 29.44 -20.30
N SER A 140 -31.07 29.22 -19.40
CA SER A 140 -31.61 30.27 -18.53
C SER A 140 -32.20 29.66 -17.25
N TRP A 141 -31.69 30.09 -16.09
CA TRP A 141 -32.21 29.67 -14.79
C TRP A 141 -33.54 30.35 -14.47
N ASP A 142 -34.64 29.61 -14.53
CA ASP A 142 -35.96 30.09 -14.12
C ASP A 142 -36.21 29.75 -12.64
N THR A 143 -35.90 30.71 -11.77
CA THR A 143 -36.15 30.63 -10.33
C THR A 143 -37.62 30.37 -9.98
N THR A 144 -38.56 30.79 -10.82
CA THR A 144 -39.99 30.67 -10.52
C THR A 144 -40.56 29.29 -10.80
N SER A 145 -39.96 28.56 -11.74
CA SER A 145 -40.37 27.18 -12.05
C SER A 145 -39.50 26.12 -11.40
N TRP A 146 -38.19 26.37 -11.22
CA TRP A 146 -37.24 25.33 -10.77
C TRP A 146 -36.72 25.56 -9.34
N GLY A 147 -37.01 26.71 -8.70
CA GLY A 147 -36.56 27.02 -7.34
C GLY A 147 -35.08 27.44 -7.26
N PHE A 148 -34.47 27.38 -6.06
CA PHE A 148 -33.05 27.72 -5.83
C PHE A 148 -32.08 26.55 -6.09
N LEU A 149 -32.60 25.35 -6.34
CA LEU A 149 -31.83 24.15 -6.69
C LEU A 149 -32.37 23.57 -8.01
N PRO A 150 -31.55 23.02 -8.90
CA PRO A 150 -32.00 22.65 -10.24
C PRO A 150 -33.03 21.52 -10.14
N ALA A 151 -34.30 21.80 -10.45
CA ALA A 151 -35.30 20.75 -10.57
C ALA A 151 -34.97 19.90 -11.80
N ILE A 152 -34.67 18.63 -11.60
CA ILE A 152 -34.30 17.69 -12.67
C ILE A 152 -35.55 17.44 -13.54
N PRO A 153 -35.49 17.64 -14.87
CA PRO A 153 -36.59 17.30 -15.76
C PRO A 153 -36.93 15.80 -15.66
N PRO A 154 -38.22 15.41 -15.67
CA PRO A 154 -38.64 14.00 -15.56
C PRO A 154 -38.17 13.12 -16.74
N SER A 155 -37.59 13.71 -17.79
CA SER A 155 -37.03 13.04 -18.96
C SER A 155 -35.54 12.67 -18.85
N MET A 156 -34.83 13.10 -17.79
CA MET A 156 -33.42 12.75 -17.63
C MET A 156 -33.24 11.32 -17.14
N SER A 157 -32.22 10.64 -17.66
CA SER A 157 -31.98 9.20 -17.54
C SER A 157 -32.11 8.68 -16.09
N SER A 158 -32.98 7.67 -15.93
CA SER A 158 -33.25 6.89 -14.71
C SER A 158 -32.06 6.10 -14.11
N GLN A 159 -30.85 6.24 -14.65
CA GLN A 159 -29.69 5.48 -14.18
C GLN A 159 -28.90 6.33 -13.18
N GLY A 160 -29.00 5.96 -11.91
CA GLY A 160 -28.22 6.52 -10.82
C GLY A 160 -26.72 6.26 -10.99
N VAL A 161 -25.93 6.97 -10.19
CA VAL A 161 -24.47 6.86 -10.19
C VAL A 161 -24.07 5.53 -9.54
N ARG A 162 -23.11 4.84 -10.16
CA ARG A 162 -22.48 3.66 -9.57
C ARG A 162 -21.40 4.09 -8.59
N VAL A 163 -21.76 4.21 -7.31
CA VAL A 163 -20.86 4.70 -6.25
C VAL A 163 -19.61 3.84 -6.12
N LEU A 164 -19.73 2.51 -6.22
CA LEU A 164 -18.60 1.59 -6.12
C LEU A 164 -17.57 1.77 -7.24
N GLU A 165 -18.02 2.12 -8.45
CA GLU A 165 -17.15 2.35 -9.61
C GLU A 165 -16.43 3.70 -9.49
N ARG A 166 -17.15 4.74 -9.02
CA ARG A 166 -16.68 6.12 -9.02
C ARG A 166 -15.83 6.47 -7.80
N PHE A 167 -16.21 5.99 -6.61
CA PHE A 167 -15.64 6.46 -5.33
C PHE A 167 -14.90 5.38 -4.54
N ASN A 168 -14.85 4.13 -5.03
CA ASN A 168 -14.09 3.04 -4.42
C ASN A 168 -14.44 2.80 -2.93
N VAL A 169 -15.73 2.78 -2.58
CA VAL A 169 -16.27 2.62 -1.21
C VAL A 169 -16.14 1.21 -0.60
N TYR A 170 -15.13 0.44 -1.02
CA TYR A 170 -14.85 -0.90 -0.47
C TYR A 170 -14.62 -0.92 1.04
N PRO A 171 -13.87 0.03 1.64
CA PRO A 171 -13.71 0.05 3.10
C PRO A 171 -15.04 0.21 3.81
N GLU A 172 -15.90 1.12 3.37
CA GLU A 172 -17.18 1.38 4.03
C GLU A 172 -18.11 0.18 3.94
N VAL A 173 -18.16 -0.50 2.79
CA VAL A 173 -18.90 -1.75 2.61
C VAL A 173 -18.40 -2.84 3.57
N LEU A 174 -17.08 -3.00 3.70
CA LEU A 174 -16.48 -3.97 4.61
C LEU A 174 -16.74 -3.62 6.08
N LEU A 175 -16.51 -2.37 6.48
CA LEU A 175 -16.75 -1.91 7.85
C LEU A 175 -18.23 -2.03 8.22
N ALA A 176 -19.16 -1.70 7.31
CA ALA A 176 -20.58 -1.84 7.57
C ALA A 176 -20.99 -3.31 7.75
N ALA A 177 -20.43 -4.22 6.94
CA ALA A 177 -20.66 -5.66 7.10
C ALA A 177 -20.17 -6.16 8.46
N ILE A 178 -18.96 -5.76 8.87
CA ILE A 178 -18.39 -6.09 10.18
C ILE A 178 -19.26 -5.51 11.31
N TYR A 179 -19.60 -4.22 11.23
CA TYR A 179 -20.42 -3.54 12.24
C TYR A 179 -21.78 -4.22 12.42
N ARG A 180 -22.51 -4.47 11.33
CA ARG A 180 -23.82 -5.16 11.40
C ARG A 180 -23.70 -6.56 11.97
N THR A 181 -22.63 -7.29 11.62
CA THR A 181 -22.39 -8.64 12.15
C THR A 181 -22.10 -8.61 13.65
N LEU A 182 -21.20 -7.73 14.09
CA LEU A 182 -20.86 -7.59 15.52
C LEU A 182 -22.04 -7.07 16.35
N SER A 183 -22.84 -6.15 15.79
CA SER A 183 -24.07 -5.64 16.39
C SER A 183 -25.12 -6.73 16.53
N HIS A 184 -25.33 -7.55 15.49
CA HIS A 184 -26.23 -8.70 15.53
C HIS A 184 -25.79 -9.75 16.57
N LEU A 185 -24.49 -9.91 16.77
CA LEU A 185 -23.92 -10.80 17.79
C LEU A 185 -23.91 -10.19 19.21
N ASN A 186 -24.40 -8.96 19.38
CA ASN A 186 -24.34 -8.19 20.64
C ASN A 186 -22.93 -8.14 21.25
N ILE A 187 -21.89 -8.01 20.41
CA ILE A 187 -20.50 -7.85 20.85
C ILE A 187 -20.17 -6.36 21.07
N LEU A 188 -20.97 -5.46 20.49
CA LEU A 188 -20.75 -4.03 20.57
C LEU A 188 -21.52 -3.43 21.75
N ASP A 189 -20.77 -2.84 22.68
CA ASP A 189 -21.30 -2.13 23.84
C ASP A 189 -21.14 -0.61 23.69
N SER A 190 -22.06 0.13 24.30
CA SER A 190 -21.91 1.55 24.59
C SER A 190 -22.44 1.91 25.96
N GLU A 191 -21.78 2.84 26.61
CA GLU A 191 -22.19 3.46 27.86
C GLU A 191 -22.65 4.89 27.58
N CYS A 192 -23.80 5.29 28.11
CA CYS A 192 -24.35 6.62 27.88
C CYS A 192 -24.26 7.49 29.12
N PHE A 193 -23.77 8.70 28.93
CA PHE A 193 -23.57 9.71 29.94
C PHE A 193 -24.40 10.95 29.60
N GLN A 194 -24.89 11.61 30.63
CA GLN A 194 -25.52 12.92 30.50
C GLN A 194 -24.48 13.97 30.86
N VAL A 195 -24.07 14.76 29.86
CA VAL A 195 -23.06 15.80 30.02
C VAL A 195 -23.76 17.14 30.16
N THR A 196 -23.65 17.76 31.34
CA THR A 196 -24.11 19.13 31.60
C THR A 196 -23.08 20.12 31.06
N ILE A 197 -23.45 20.95 30.08
CA ILE A 197 -22.56 21.98 29.53
C ILE A 197 -22.88 23.31 30.23
N ASP A 198 -22.19 23.57 31.34
CA ASP A 198 -22.34 24.83 32.07
C ASP A 198 -21.77 26.01 31.25
N GLY A 199 -22.60 27.02 30.98
CA GLY A 199 -22.16 28.34 30.48
C GLY A 199 -22.48 28.68 29.02
N VAL A 200 -23.13 27.80 28.26
CA VAL A 200 -23.55 28.09 26.88
C VAL A 200 -25.00 28.59 26.86
N ARG A 201 -25.21 29.90 27.04
CA ARG A 201 -26.55 30.55 27.02
C ARG A 201 -26.98 31.06 25.63
N ARG A 202 -26.24 30.80 24.55
CA ARG A 202 -26.53 31.34 23.21
C ARG A 202 -26.56 30.23 22.16
N ASP A 203 -27.58 30.27 21.31
CA ASP A 203 -27.73 29.37 20.18
C ASP A 203 -26.57 29.57 19.20
N HIS A 204 -25.81 28.52 18.92
CA HIS A 204 -24.63 28.57 18.04
C HIS A 204 -24.97 28.30 16.57
N ALA A 205 -26.09 27.63 16.31
CA ALA A 205 -26.60 27.37 14.97
C ALA A 205 -28.13 27.33 14.99
N VAL A 206 -28.75 27.93 13.98
CA VAL A 206 -30.20 27.96 13.82
C VAL A 206 -30.50 27.52 12.39
N ALA A 207 -31.38 26.54 12.23
CA ALA A 207 -31.71 25.90 10.97
C ALA A 207 -33.12 26.24 10.53
N VAL A 208 -33.34 26.20 9.22
CA VAL A 208 -34.69 26.26 8.65
C VAL A 208 -35.20 24.82 8.51
N PRO A 209 -36.33 24.47 9.15
CA PRO A 209 -36.94 23.15 8.96
C PRO A 209 -37.29 22.91 7.49
N ALA A 210 -37.00 21.71 6.95
CA ALA A 210 -37.19 21.41 5.52
C ALA A 210 -38.64 21.60 5.02
N ASN A 211 -39.60 21.38 5.91
CA ASN A 211 -41.04 21.60 5.74
C ASN A 211 -41.44 23.08 5.64
N HIS A 212 -40.55 24.02 5.99
CA HIS A 212 -40.79 25.47 5.92
C HIS A 212 -40.12 26.11 4.70
N ILE A 213 -39.41 25.32 3.87
CA ILE A 213 -38.69 25.80 2.67
C ILE A 213 -39.64 25.90 1.45
N SER A 214 -40.88 25.42 1.56
CA SER A 214 -41.78 25.25 0.41
C SER A 214 -42.94 26.24 0.27
N GLU A 215 -42.92 27.39 0.95
CA GLU A 215 -43.98 28.39 0.78
C GLU A 215 -43.40 29.74 0.40
N ASN A 216 -44.03 30.39 -0.59
CA ASN A 216 -43.77 31.76 -1.04
C ASN A 216 -44.10 32.78 0.09
N SER A 217 -43.41 32.69 1.21
CA SER A 217 -43.55 33.58 2.34
C SER A 217 -42.55 34.73 2.20
N THR A 218 -43.06 35.95 2.16
CA THR A 218 -42.31 37.21 2.16
C THR A 218 -41.59 37.49 3.50
N LEU A 219 -41.70 36.59 4.49
CA LEU A 219 -40.97 36.62 5.74
C LEU A 219 -39.97 35.45 5.81
N PRO A 220 -38.78 35.66 6.42
CA PRO A 220 -37.84 34.58 6.67
C PRO A 220 -38.50 33.50 7.53
N PRO A 221 -38.34 32.20 7.20
CA PRO A 221 -38.93 31.11 7.97
C PRO A 221 -38.40 31.11 9.41
N PRO A 222 -39.21 30.67 10.39
CA PRO A 222 -38.78 30.58 11.78
C PRO A 222 -37.57 29.65 11.86
N LEU A 223 -36.48 30.18 12.41
CA LEU A 223 -35.25 29.44 12.60
C LEU A 223 -35.38 28.59 13.87
N GLU A 224 -35.17 27.29 13.77
CA GLU A 224 -35.11 26.38 14.92
C GLU A 224 -33.66 26.16 15.35
N PRO A 225 -33.31 26.31 16.64
CA PRO A 225 -31.95 26.05 17.11
C PRO A 225 -31.56 24.61 16.80
N MET A 226 -30.47 24.43 16.04
CA MET A 226 -29.90 23.12 15.77
C MET A 226 -28.93 22.78 16.89
N GLY A 227 -29.32 21.80 17.71
CA GLY A 227 -28.54 21.32 18.84
C GLY A 227 -29.44 20.58 19.82
N THR A 228 -28.85 19.73 20.65
CA THR A 228 -29.52 18.99 21.73
C THR A 228 -29.94 19.92 22.88
N LEU A 229 -30.74 20.95 22.61
CA LEU A 229 -31.31 21.82 23.63
C LEU A 229 -32.67 21.27 24.07
N THR A 230 -32.63 20.12 24.74
CA THR A 230 -33.63 19.81 25.76
C THR A 230 -32.96 19.92 27.12
N ARG A 231 -32.76 21.18 27.57
CA ARG A 231 -32.24 21.59 28.90
C ARG A 231 -30.77 21.22 29.15
N ASP A 232 -29.83 22.15 28.99
CA ASP A 232 -28.43 22.17 29.51
C ASP A 232 -27.56 20.90 29.45
N ASN A 233 -28.08 19.79 28.93
CA ASN A 233 -27.64 18.44 29.15
C ASN A 233 -27.68 17.70 27.81
N VAL A 234 -26.54 17.18 27.39
CA VAL A 234 -26.39 16.40 26.17
C VAL A 234 -26.28 14.93 26.54
N LEU A 235 -27.10 14.07 25.92
CA LEU A 235 -26.90 12.62 26.01
C LEU A 235 -25.78 12.24 25.05
N SER A 236 -24.63 11.87 25.61
CA SER A 236 -23.49 11.35 24.84
C SER A 236 -23.28 9.88 25.20
N CYS A 237 -23.31 9.02 24.18
CA CYS A 237 -22.97 7.62 24.35
C CYS A 237 -21.54 7.38 23.84
N GLU A 238 -20.75 6.62 24.58
CA GLU A 238 -19.39 6.23 24.23
C GLU A 238 -19.32 4.70 24.09
N GLY A 239 -18.65 4.24 23.04
CA GLY A 239 -18.41 2.81 22.83
C GLY A 239 -18.41 2.40 21.37
N LEU A 240 -18.01 1.15 21.11
CA LEU A 240 -17.94 0.61 19.75
C LEU A 240 -19.31 0.36 19.13
N ARG A 241 -20.40 0.45 19.91
CA ARG A 241 -21.76 0.44 19.36
C ARG A 241 -22.09 1.75 18.64
N GLU A 242 -21.45 2.86 18.99
CA GLU A 242 -21.68 4.15 18.33
C GLU A 242 -20.96 4.20 16.97
N PRO A 243 -21.69 4.44 15.86
CA PRO A 243 -21.12 4.32 14.51
C PRO A 243 -19.89 5.20 14.22
N PRO A 244 -19.86 6.51 14.62
CA PRO A 244 -18.67 7.34 14.41
C PRO A 244 -17.43 6.80 15.14
N ILE A 245 -17.60 6.35 16.39
CA ILE A 245 -16.52 5.80 17.22
C ILE A 245 -16.01 4.49 16.61
N PHE A 246 -16.92 3.59 16.25
CA PHE A 246 -16.56 2.32 15.61
C PHE A 246 -15.74 2.54 14.34
N TYR A 247 -16.17 3.48 13.51
CA TYR A 247 -15.52 3.80 12.24
C TYR A 247 -14.10 4.30 12.47
N VAL A 248 -13.93 5.32 13.31
CA VAL A 248 -12.63 5.95 13.60
C VAL A 248 -11.68 4.95 14.26
N ASN A 249 -12.15 4.19 15.25
CA ASN A 249 -11.33 3.18 15.93
C ASN A 249 -10.91 2.04 15.00
N SER A 250 -11.75 1.66 14.04
CA SER A 250 -11.39 0.67 13.01
C SER A 250 -10.22 1.15 12.15
N VAL A 251 -10.21 2.43 11.78
CA VAL A 251 -9.07 3.04 11.06
C VAL A 251 -7.82 3.05 11.96
N PHE A 252 -7.94 3.44 13.23
CA PHE A 252 -6.80 3.45 14.15
C PHE A 252 -6.20 2.06 14.34
N CYS A 253 -7.05 1.03 14.48
CA CYS A 253 -6.61 -0.36 14.54
C CYS A 253 -5.84 -0.75 13.26
N LEU A 254 -6.29 -0.30 12.09
CA LEU A 254 -5.62 -0.60 10.83
C LEU A 254 -4.21 0.02 10.75
N THR A 255 -3.99 1.17 11.38
CA THR A 255 -2.66 1.83 11.39
C THR A 255 -1.58 1.01 12.10
N CYS A 256 -1.96 0.03 12.93
CA CYS A 256 -1.04 -0.97 13.50
C CYS A 256 -0.16 -1.64 12.44
N LEU A 257 -0.71 -1.88 11.24
CA LEU A 257 0.03 -2.52 10.15
C LEU A 257 1.19 -1.66 9.65
N THR A 258 1.11 -0.32 9.77
CA THR A 258 2.19 0.60 9.41
C THR A 258 3.42 0.34 10.26
N VAL A 259 3.28 0.41 11.59
CA VAL A 259 4.38 0.19 12.54
C VAL A 259 4.91 -1.23 12.45
N PHE A 260 4.01 -2.21 12.30
CA PHE A 260 4.41 -3.60 12.09
C PHE A 260 5.24 -3.78 10.81
N GLY A 261 4.81 -3.18 9.70
CA GLY A 261 5.52 -3.21 8.42
C GLY A 261 6.87 -2.50 8.46
N LEU A 262 6.98 -1.37 9.16
CA LEU A 262 8.25 -0.65 9.37
C LEU A 262 9.26 -1.48 10.17
N ALA A 263 8.84 -2.05 11.29
CA ALA A 263 9.69 -2.91 12.10
C ALA A 263 10.17 -4.14 11.31
N LEU A 264 9.25 -4.78 10.56
CA LEU A 264 9.56 -5.95 9.77
C LEU A 264 10.51 -5.64 8.62
N SER A 265 10.29 -4.53 7.90
CA SER A 265 11.16 -4.12 6.78
C SER A 265 12.58 -3.76 7.27
N GLY A 266 12.71 -2.97 8.35
CA GLY A 266 14.02 -2.63 8.90
C GLY A 266 14.78 -3.84 9.45
N TRP A 267 14.09 -4.72 10.19
CA TRP A 267 14.66 -6.01 10.61
C TRP A 267 15.14 -6.83 9.43
N GLN A 268 14.36 -6.88 8.35
CA GLN A 268 14.77 -7.59 7.16
C GLN A 268 16.04 -6.98 6.56
N VAL A 269 16.11 -5.66 6.35
CA VAL A 269 17.31 -5.02 5.81
C VAL A 269 18.54 -5.33 6.66
N ALA A 270 18.45 -5.22 7.99
CA ALA A 270 19.56 -5.53 8.90
C ALA A 270 20.05 -6.99 8.81
N ASN A 271 19.16 -7.93 8.50
CA ASN A 271 19.51 -9.34 8.36
C ASN A 271 20.06 -9.74 6.99
N CYS A 272 20.16 -8.82 6.02
CA CYS A 272 20.78 -9.11 4.72
C CYS A 272 22.28 -9.42 4.84
N CYS A 273 22.97 -8.84 5.82
CA CYS A 273 24.44 -8.87 5.91
C CYS A 273 25.01 -9.86 6.93
N THR A 274 24.17 -10.62 7.65
CA THR A 274 24.63 -11.44 8.79
C THR A 274 24.50 -12.94 8.50
N GLY A 275 25.56 -13.56 8.00
CA GLY A 275 25.61 -15.02 7.76
C GLY A 275 25.83 -15.84 9.05
N VAL A 276 26.51 -15.25 10.03
CA VAL A 276 26.93 -15.85 11.30
C VAL A 276 26.12 -15.23 12.45
N THR A 277 25.59 -16.06 13.34
CA THR A 277 24.87 -15.60 14.54
C THR A 277 25.85 -15.34 15.67
N SER A 278 26.22 -14.07 15.87
CA SER A 278 26.92 -13.57 17.06
C SER A 278 26.03 -12.62 17.87
N LEU A 279 26.44 -12.31 19.11
CA LEU A 279 25.75 -11.31 19.93
C LEU A 279 25.62 -9.96 19.20
N ALA A 280 26.71 -9.50 18.58
CA ALA A 280 26.71 -8.26 17.79
C ALA A 280 25.71 -8.30 16.63
N THR A 281 25.63 -9.41 15.88
CA THR A 281 24.64 -9.53 14.79
C THR A 281 23.20 -9.59 15.28
N SER A 282 22.98 -10.09 16.49
CA SER A 282 21.66 -10.14 17.11
C SER A 282 21.22 -8.73 17.53
N VAL A 283 22.14 -7.95 18.11
CA VAL A 283 21.93 -6.53 18.44
C VAL A 283 21.61 -5.72 17.19
N VAL A 284 22.36 -5.89 16.10
CA VAL A 284 22.08 -5.24 14.80
C VAL A 284 20.70 -5.61 14.27
N SER A 285 20.29 -6.87 14.40
CA SER A 285 18.96 -7.34 13.98
C SER A 285 17.83 -6.63 14.73
N VAL A 286 17.97 -6.50 16.06
CA VAL A 286 16.99 -5.80 16.92
C VAL A 286 16.96 -4.30 16.61
N TRP A 287 18.12 -3.65 16.51
CA TRP A 287 18.19 -2.24 16.13
C TRP A 287 17.64 -1.97 14.74
N GLY A 288 17.80 -2.91 13.81
CA GLY A 288 17.15 -2.85 12.49
C GLY A 288 15.63 -2.75 12.58
N ALA A 289 15.01 -3.42 13.56
CA ALA A 289 13.57 -3.31 13.80
C ALA A 289 13.19 -1.99 14.50
N VAL A 290 14.02 -1.52 15.44
CA VAL A 290 13.72 -0.37 16.31
C VAL A 290 13.92 0.97 15.62
N LEU A 291 14.97 1.14 14.81
CA LEU A 291 15.31 2.42 14.18
C LEU A 291 14.19 3.02 13.32
N PRO A 292 13.51 2.25 12.44
CA PRO A 292 12.36 2.77 11.70
C PRO A 292 11.23 3.25 12.61
N LEU A 293 11.01 2.60 13.76
CA LEU A 293 9.98 2.99 14.71
C LEU A 293 10.32 4.32 15.37
N VAL A 294 11.55 4.47 15.84
CA VAL A 294 12.03 5.72 16.44
C VAL A 294 11.90 6.87 15.43
N GLY A 295 12.33 6.66 14.18
CA GLY A 295 12.19 7.67 13.13
C GLY A 295 10.73 8.02 12.82
N PHE A 296 9.85 7.01 12.77
CA PHE A 296 8.42 7.21 12.53
C PHE A 296 7.76 8.00 13.66
N PHE A 297 7.99 7.65 14.93
CA PHE A 297 7.41 8.36 16.06
C PHE A 297 7.99 9.77 16.24
N PHE A 298 9.30 9.95 15.97
CA PHE A 298 9.92 11.27 15.99
C PHE A 298 9.31 12.21 14.95
N ASN A 299 8.93 11.69 13.78
CA ASN A 299 8.37 12.44 12.67
C ASN A 299 6.87 12.16 12.43
N HIS A 300 6.13 11.77 13.49
CA HIS A 300 4.78 11.20 13.33
C HIS A 300 3.82 12.15 12.61
N GLY A 301 3.81 13.44 12.98
CA GLY A 301 2.91 14.44 12.39
C GLY A 301 3.13 14.68 10.89
N GLU A 302 4.34 14.46 10.38
CA GLU A 302 4.67 14.53 8.95
C GLU A 302 4.50 13.17 8.26
N ALA A 303 4.68 12.07 9.00
CA ALA A 303 4.57 10.71 8.48
C ALA A 303 3.12 10.26 8.29
N THR A 304 2.20 10.75 9.12
CA THR A 304 0.78 10.43 9.03
C THR A 304 -0.10 11.54 9.60
N ARG A 305 -1.23 11.78 8.93
CA ARG A 305 -2.27 12.70 9.39
C ARG A 305 -3.53 12.01 9.90
N VAL A 306 -3.46 10.69 10.12
CA VAL A 306 -4.61 9.83 10.43
C VAL A 306 -5.38 10.25 11.68
N GLN A 307 -4.73 10.90 12.65
CA GLN A 307 -5.39 11.41 13.86
C GLN A 307 -6.36 12.56 13.59
N TRP A 308 -6.10 13.37 12.56
CA TRP A 308 -6.97 14.50 12.21
C TRP A 308 -8.03 14.09 11.20
N SER A 309 -7.68 13.20 10.27
CA SER A 309 -8.55 12.79 9.19
C SER A 309 -8.63 11.26 9.01
N PRO A 310 -9.21 10.53 9.98
CA PRO A 310 -9.29 9.07 9.92
C PRO A 310 -10.05 8.53 8.68
N PRO A 311 -11.23 9.06 8.28
CA PRO A 311 -12.02 8.49 7.19
C PRO A 311 -11.51 8.71 5.75
N LEU A 312 -10.27 9.19 5.57
CA LEU A 312 -9.71 9.38 4.23
C LEU A 312 -9.24 8.07 3.60
N ARG A 313 -9.25 8.02 2.26
CA ARG A 313 -8.84 6.84 1.48
C ARG A 313 -7.40 6.41 1.73
N GLU A 314 -6.49 7.38 1.85
CA GLU A 314 -5.09 7.11 2.17
C GLU A 314 -4.90 6.53 3.57
N SER A 315 -5.76 6.88 4.53
CA SER A 315 -5.71 6.33 5.90
C SER A 315 -6.02 4.83 5.92
N PHE A 316 -6.91 4.36 5.03
CA PHE A 316 -7.16 2.93 4.83
C PHE A 316 -6.05 2.23 4.06
N SER A 317 -5.45 2.89 3.07
CA SER A 317 -4.54 2.24 2.12
C SER A 317 -3.10 2.21 2.60
N TYR A 318 -2.61 3.30 3.18
CA TYR A 318 -1.21 3.48 3.55
C TYR A 318 -0.63 2.34 4.43
N PRO A 319 -1.34 1.79 5.42
CA PRO A 319 -0.82 0.68 6.23
C PRO A 319 -0.51 -0.57 5.40
N PHE A 320 -1.32 -0.88 4.39
CA PHE A 320 -1.07 -1.98 3.46
C PHE A 320 0.13 -1.70 2.55
N PHE A 321 0.32 -0.45 2.12
CA PHE A 321 1.49 -0.05 1.33
C PHE A 321 2.79 -0.30 2.10
N VAL A 322 2.86 0.11 3.36
CA VAL A 322 4.06 -0.07 4.20
C VAL A 322 4.31 -1.55 4.47
N LEU A 323 3.26 -2.31 4.79
CA LEU A 323 3.39 -3.75 5.03
C LEU A 323 3.85 -4.50 3.76
N GLN A 324 3.34 -4.16 2.58
CA GLN A 324 3.78 -4.83 1.35
C GLN A 324 5.24 -4.55 1.01
N GLN A 325 5.81 -3.39 1.36
CA GLN A 325 7.26 -3.15 1.17
C GLN A 325 8.12 -4.18 1.92
N SER A 326 7.68 -4.59 3.11
CA SER A 326 8.37 -5.67 3.85
C SER A 326 8.29 -7.02 3.13
N VAL A 327 7.23 -7.29 2.38
CA VAL A 327 7.07 -8.51 1.57
C VAL A 327 7.92 -8.43 0.30
N VAL A 328 8.06 -7.25 -0.31
CA VAL A 328 8.98 -7.01 -1.45
C VAL A 328 10.41 -7.34 -1.05
N ILE A 329 10.89 -6.82 0.08
CA ILE A 329 12.24 -7.11 0.59
C ILE A 329 12.39 -8.62 0.85
N TRP A 330 11.36 -9.27 1.39
CA TRP A 330 11.38 -10.71 1.65
C TRP A 330 11.48 -11.54 0.37
N LEU A 331 10.77 -11.15 -0.68
CA LEU A 331 10.82 -11.78 -2.00
C LEU A 331 12.19 -11.56 -2.68
N LEU A 332 12.76 -10.35 -2.56
CA LEU A 332 14.09 -10.03 -3.10
C LEU A 332 15.22 -10.80 -2.41
N LYS A 333 15.08 -11.18 -1.14
CA LYS A 333 16.09 -11.99 -0.44
C LYS A 333 16.21 -13.43 -0.96
N ASP A 334 15.20 -13.94 -1.63
CA ASP A 334 15.13 -15.33 -2.11
C ASP A 334 15.77 -15.54 -3.50
N ILE A 335 16.74 -14.72 -3.89
CA ILE A 335 17.50 -14.81 -5.16
C ILE A 335 18.39 -16.07 -5.24
N SER A 336 18.40 -16.97 -4.24
CA SER A 336 19.31 -18.12 -4.18
C SER A 336 19.18 -19.08 -5.39
N PRO A 337 20.24 -19.28 -6.20
CA PRO A 337 20.18 -20.01 -7.48
C PRO A 337 20.09 -21.53 -7.34
N GLY A 338 20.40 -22.10 -6.17
CA GLY A 338 20.46 -23.56 -5.96
C GLY A 338 19.29 -24.15 -5.19
N ARG A 339 18.37 -23.32 -4.69
CA ARG A 339 17.25 -23.78 -3.88
C ARG A 339 15.97 -23.40 -4.59
N ARG A 340 15.57 -24.26 -5.54
CA ARG A 340 14.17 -24.36 -6.00
C ARG A 340 13.34 -24.80 -4.79
N GLN A 341 13.15 -23.89 -3.83
CA GLN A 341 12.27 -24.06 -2.69
C GLN A 341 10.91 -24.37 -3.31
N ARG A 342 10.47 -25.62 -3.10
CA ARG A 342 9.12 -26.17 -3.24
C ARG A 342 8.14 -25.07 -3.68
N GLY A 343 7.76 -25.06 -4.97
CA GLY A 343 7.05 -23.94 -5.61
C GLY A 343 5.89 -23.35 -4.80
N GLY A 344 5.21 -24.17 -3.99
CA GLY A 344 4.15 -23.72 -3.08
C GLY A 344 4.59 -22.68 -2.02
N ALA A 345 5.82 -22.71 -1.51
CA ALA A 345 6.27 -21.72 -0.53
C ALA A 345 6.43 -20.33 -1.16
N PHE A 346 7.05 -20.26 -2.34
CA PHE A 346 7.20 -19.01 -3.10
C PHE A 346 5.84 -18.48 -3.58
N PHE A 347 4.99 -19.37 -4.11
CA PHE A 347 3.63 -19.02 -4.53
C PHE A 347 2.81 -18.36 -3.42
N ARG A 348 2.89 -18.88 -2.18
CA ARG A 348 2.23 -18.24 -1.02
C ARG A 348 2.73 -16.83 -0.73
N LYS A 349 4.02 -16.54 -0.97
CA LYS A 349 4.57 -15.18 -0.80
C LYS A 349 4.04 -14.24 -1.88
N CYS A 350 4.00 -14.70 -3.13
CA CYS A 350 3.40 -13.95 -4.23
C CYS A 350 1.91 -13.68 -3.99
N LEU A 351 1.16 -14.69 -3.50
CA LEU A 351 -0.24 -14.53 -3.15
C LEU A 351 -0.42 -13.48 -2.03
N LEU A 352 0.35 -13.57 -0.94
CA LEU A 352 0.34 -12.57 0.13
C LEU A 352 0.64 -11.17 -0.42
N TYR A 353 1.64 -11.04 -1.29
CA TYR A 353 1.99 -9.77 -1.92
C TYR A 353 0.84 -9.22 -2.78
N ILE A 354 0.21 -10.05 -3.62
CA ILE A 354 -0.95 -9.66 -4.43
C ILE A 354 -2.12 -9.23 -3.54
N CYS A 355 -2.43 -9.96 -2.45
CA CYS A 355 -3.49 -9.58 -1.52
C CYS A 355 -3.22 -8.22 -0.88
N LEU A 356 -1.98 -7.93 -0.46
CA LEU A 356 -1.63 -6.63 0.12
C LEU A 356 -1.66 -5.50 -0.93
N LEU A 357 -1.27 -5.78 -2.19
CA LEU A 357 -1.40 -4.83 -3.29
C LEU A 357 -2.87 -4.49 -3.56
N LEU A 358 -3.77 -5.48 -3.54
CA LEU A 358 -5.21 -5.26 -3.69
C LEU A 358 -5.78 -4.45 -2.51
N ALA A 359 -5.38 -4.77 -1.28
CA ALA A 359 -5.80 -4.02 -0.10
C ALA A 359 -5.31 -2.56 -0.13
N PHE A 360 -4.21 -2.28 -0.84
CA PHE A 360 -3.73 -0.92 -1.09
C PHE A 360 -4.45 -0.22 -2.25
N GLN A 361 -4.71 -0.92 -3.36
CA GLN A 361 -5.27 -0.33 -4.59
C GLN A 361 -6.78 -0.10 -4.52
N LEU A 362 -7.54 -0.99 -3.87
CA LEU A 362 -9.00 -0.92 -3.86
C LEU A 362 -9.55 0.30 -3.13
N PRO A 363 -9.04 0.70 -1.95
CA PRO A 363 -9.59 1.87 -1.26
C PRO A 363 -9.15 3.20 -1.86
N TRP A 364 -8.03 3.25 -2.58
CA TRP A 364 -7.42 4.51 -3.01
C TRP A 364 -7.19 4.57 -4.52
N GLN A 365 -8.03 5.37 -5.20
CA GLN A 365 -7.98 5.61 -6.65
C GLN A 365 -6.61 6.07 -7.18
N PHE A 366 -5.80 6.72 -6.33
CA PHE A 366 -4.49 7.25 -6.70
C PHE A 366 -3.31 6.31 -6.36
N ALA A 367 -3.59 5.11 -5.87
CA ALA A 367 -2.58 4.11 -5.48
C ALA A 367 -1.54 3.82 -6.58
N GLN A 368 -1.95 3.91 -7.85
CA GLN A 368 -1.08 3.73 -9.01
C GLN A 368 0.14 4.66 -9.03
N PHE A 369 0.04 5.88 -8.48
CA PHE A 369 1.18 6.79 -8.42
C PHE A 369 2.23 6.33 -7.42
N ALA A 370 1.80 5.84 -6.25
CA ALA A 370 2.72 5.28 -5.25
C ALA A 370 3.35 3.96 -5.73
N LEU A 371 2.62 3.12 -6.45
CA LEU A 371 3.19 1.90 -7.02
C LEU A 371 4.13 2.19 -8.20
N LEU A 372 3.89 3.27 -8.94
CA LEU A 372 4.80 3.75 -9.97
C LEU A 372 6.15 4.16 -9.38
N THR A 373 6.18 4.87 -8.25
CA THR A 373 7.46 5.22 -7.59
C THR A 373 8.19 3.98 -7.07
N GLN A 374 7.45 2.99 -6.53
CA GLN A 374 8.04 1.70 -6.16
C GLN A 374 8.62 0.95 -7.36
N LEU A 375 7.91 0.94 -8.50
CA LEU A 375 8.42 0.33 -9.74
C LEU A 375 9.71 1.01 -10.20
N PHE A 376 9.76 2.35 -10.19
CA PHE A 376 10.99 3.09 -10.49
C PHE A 376 12.12 2.73 -9.53
N ALA A 377 11.86 2.66 -8.23
CA ALA A 377 12.88 2.28 -7.23
C ALA A 377 13.42 0.87 -7.46
N LEU A 378 12.56 -0.10 -7.81
CA LEU A 378 12.97 -1.47 -8.12
C LEU A 378 13.84 -1.54 -9.37
N MET A 379 13.44 -0.85 -10.44
CA MET A 379 14.21 -0.79 -11.69
C MET A 379 15.53 -0.04 -11.51
N ALA A 380 15.54 1.05 -10.74
CA ALA A 380 16.74 1.79 -10.40
C ALA A 380 17.72 0.94 -9.58
N THR A 381 17.22 0.17 -8.60
CA THR A 381 18.04 -0.76 -7.82
C THR A 381 18.71 -1.80 -8.73
N TYR A 382 17.98 -2.32 -9.72
CA TYR A 382 18.54 -3.23 -10.71
C TYR A 382 19.63 -2.58 -11.57
N ALA A 383 19.37 -1.36 -12.08
CA ALA A 383 20.34 -0.61 -12.88
C ALA A 383 21.61 -0.24 -12.09
N VAL A 384 21.46 0.23 -10.85
CA VAL A 384 22.61 0.53 -9.97
C VAL A 384 23.41 -0.73 -9.67
N THR A 385 22.75 -1.86 -9.42
CA THR A 385 23.45 -3.15 -9.21
C THR A 385 24.25 -3.55 -10.44
N LEU A 386 23.71 -3.33 -11.64
CA LEU A 386 24.40 -3.60 -12.90
C LEU A 386 25.63 -2.68 -13.09
N LEU A 387 25.52 -1.39 -12.76
CA LEU A 387 26.61 -0.41 -12.89
C LEU A 387 27.72 -0.62 -11.86
N THR A 388 27.37 -0.86 -10.59
CA THR A 388 28.34 -0.96 -9.48
C THR A 388 29.15 -2.25 -9.52
N THR A 389 28.50 -3.36 -9.86
CA THR A 389 29.11 -4.70 -9.87
C THR A 389 30.11 -4.89 -11.00
N GLY A 390 30.06 -4.08 -12.05
CA GLY A 390 31.04 -4.08 -13.14
C GLY A 390 32.50 -3.88 -12.73
N SER A 391 32.70 -3.31 -11.54
CA SER A 391 34.02 -3.01 -10.98
C SER A 391 34.63 -4.17 -10.16
N SER A 392 33.84 -5.17 -9.78
CA SER A 392 34.27 -6.24 -8.87
C SER A 392 34.15 -7.61 -9.54
N ALA A 393 35.28 -8.30 -9.71
CA ALA A 393 35.43 -9.57 -10.43
C ALA A 393 34.69 -10.80 -9.82
N SER A 394 33.74 -10.62 -8.91
CA SER A 394 33.17 -11.68 -8.08
C SER A 394 31.71 -12.05 -8.36
N ILE A 395 30.99 -11.31 -9.20
CA ILE A 395 29.56 -11.59 -9.45
C ILE A 395 29.35 -12.33 -10.78
N THR A 396 28.87 -13.56 -10.65
CA THR A 396 28.61 -14.49 -11.75
C THR A 396 27.31 -14.15 -12.51
N PRO A 397 27.26 -14.25 -13.86
CA PRO A 397 26.05 -14.14 -14.69
C PRO A 397 24.76 -14.86 -14.18
N PRO A 398 24.82 -16.04 -13.54
CA PRO A 398 23.65 -16.66 -12.91
C PRO A 398 22.98 -15.80 -11.83
N LEU A 399 23.70 -14.90 -11.14
CA LEU A 399 23.13 -14.02 -10.14
C LEU A 399 22.27 -12.92 -10.79
N PHE A 400 22.77 -12.30 -11.86
CA PHE A 400 22.03 -11.26 -12.59
C PHE A 400 20.78 -11.80 -13.28
N THR A 401 20.87 -13.00 -13.85
CA THR A 401 19.70 -13.68 -14.42
C THR A 401 18.70 -14.08 -13.33
N ALA A 402 19.15 -14.56 -12.17
CA ALA A 402 18.29 -14.82 -11.02
C ALA A 402 17.61 -13.54 -10.50
N PHE A 403 18.35 -12.43 -10.38
CA PHE A 403 17.80 -11.15 -9.95
C PHE A 403 16.76 -10.62 -10.96
N ALA A 404 17.07 -10.67 -12.26
CA ALA A 404 16.12 -10.30 -13.32
C ALA A 404 14.84 -11.15 -13.26
N THR A 405 14.95 -12.46 -12.98
CA THR A 405 13.77 -13.31 -12.80
C THR A 405 12.94 -12.92 -11.58
N ARG A 406 13.57 -12.60 -10.44
CA ARG A 406 12.84 -12.15 -9.25
C ARG A 406 12.16 -10.82 -9.44
N LEU A 407 12.82 -9.91 -10.14
CA LEU A 407 12.21 -8.62 -10.48
C LEU A 407 11.04 -8.81 -11.44
N SER A 408 11.18 -9.69 -12.44
CA SER A 408 10.07 -10.07 -13.31
C SER A 408 8.90 -10.67 -12.52
N ASP A 409 9.15 -11.57 -11.55
CA ASP A 409 8.10 -12.16 -10.70
C ASP A 409 7.33 -11.07 -9.92
N LEU A 410 8.04 -10.07 -9.38
CA LEU A 410 7.45 -8.93 -8.66
C LEU A 410 6.59 -8.04 -9.58
N VAL A 411 7.09 -7.73 -10.78
CA VAL A 411 6.36 -6.93 -11.77
C VAL A 411 5.12 -7.69 -12.28
N VAL A 412 5.21 -9.02 -12.45
CA VAL A 412 4.04 -9.85 -12.77
C VAL A 412 3.00 -9.80 -11.65
N CYS A 413 3.41 -9.91 -10.38
CA CYS A 413 2.47 -9.80 -9.25
C CYS A 413 1.77 -8.43 -9.23
N GLN A 414 2.51 -7.34 -9.50
CA GLN A 414 1.95 -6.00 -9.62
C GLN A 414 0.95 -5.88 -10.78
N LEU A 415 1.27 -6.46 -11.94
CA LEU A 415 0.37 -6.48 -13.10
C LEU A 415 -0.90 -7.29 -12.84
N VAL A 416 -0.78 -8.45 -12.19
CA VAL A 416 -1.93 -9.28 -11.80
C VAL A 416 -2.81 -8.54 -10.80
N ALA A 417 -2.22 -7.92 -9.76
CA ALA A 417 -2.96 -7.12 -8.80
C ALA A 417 -3.70 -5.95 -9.47
N LEU A 418 -3.04 -5.23 -10.38
CA LEU A 418 -3.66 -4.13 -11.13
C LEU A 418 -4.84 -4.62 -11.99
N PHE A 419 -4.69 -5.75 -12.70
CA PHE A 419 -5.77 -6.32 -13.50
C PHE A 419 -6.95 -6.76 -12.64
N VAL A 420 -6.69 -7.46 -11.53
CA VAL A 420 -7.73 -7.86 -10.57
C VAL A 420 -8.40 -6.62 -9.96
N SER A 421 -7.65 -5.58 -9.63
CA SER A 421 -8.19 -4.31 -9.14
C SER A 421 -9.06 -3.62 -10.18
N TRP A 422 -8.67 -3.63 -11.46
CA TRP A 422 -9.48 -3.08 -12.55
C TRP A 422 -10.81 -3.83 -12.72
N VAL A 423 -10.79 -5.17 -12.62
CA VAL A 423 -12.02 -5.99 -12.66
C VAL A 423 -12.91 -5.69 -11.45
N LEU A 424 -12.33 -5.63 -10.24
CA LEU A 424 -13.08 -5.36 -9.02
C LEU A 424 -13.69 -3.96 -9.04
N GLN A 425 -12.95 -2.94 -9.48
CA GLN A 425 -13.42 -1.55 -9.64
C GLN A 425 -14.31 -1.36 -10.89
N LEU A 426 -14.98 -2.41 -11.36
CA LEU A 426 -15.99 -2.37 -12.42
C LEU A 426 -15.52 -1.71 -13.72
N GLY A 427 -14.24 -1.86 -14.05
CA GLY A 427 -13.67 -1.34 -15.28
C GLY A 427 -13.15 0.09 -15.20
N ASN A 428 -12.88 0.62 -14.00
CA ASN A 428 -12.36 1.97 -13.78
C ASN A 428 -11.24 2.34 -14.78
N ARG A 429 -11.56 3.32 -15.64
CA ARG A 429 -10.73 3.73 -16.79
C ARG A 429 -9.42 4.38 -16.35
N LEU A 430 -9.39 5.02 -15.17
CA LEU A 430 -8.22 5.72 -14.65
C LEU A 430 -7.03 4.78 -14.45
N LEU A 431 -7.29 3.53 -14.06
CA LEU A 431 -6.24 2.52 -13.83
C LEU A 431 -5.49 2.18 -15.12
N LEU A 432 -6.22 1.96 -16.21
CA LEU A 432 -5.64 1.59 -17.51
C LEU A 432 -5.02 2.79 -18.23
N ALA A 433 -5.60 3.99 -18.08
CA ALA A 433 -5.09 5.22 -18.67
C ALA A 433 -3.77 5.71 -18.03
N SER A 434 -3.44 5.21 -16.84
CA SER A 434 -2.27 5.62 -16.07
C SER A 434 -0.95 5.25 -16.76
N VAL A 435 0.12 5.98 -16.42
CA VAL A 435 1.50 5.66 -16.86
C VAL A 435 1.99 4.33 -16.26
N TYR A 436 1.41 3.91 -15.14
CA TYR A 436 1.80 2.72 -14.42
C TYR A 436 1.57 1.43 -15.22
N PHE A 437 0.39 1.26 -15.84
CA PHE A 437 0.06 0.06 -16.61
C PHE A 437 1.02 -0.20 -17.79
N PRO A 438 1.23 0.76 -18.73
CA PRO A 438 2.17 0.55 -19.82
C PRO A 438 3.61 0.33 -19.34
N LEU A 439 4.02 0.99 -18.25
CA LEU A 439 5.37 0.84 -17.71
C LEU A 439 5.59 -0.54 -17.10
N LEU A 440 4.59 -1.17 -16.46
CA LEU A 440 4.69 -2.56 -16.00
C LEU A 440 5.00 -3.51 -17.17
N ILE A 441 4.26 -3.38 -18.29
CA ILE A 441 4.50 -4.19 -19.48
C ILE A 441 5.87 -3.88 -20.07
N GLY A 442 6.25 -2.60 -20.13
CA GLY A 442 7.57 -2.16 -20.56
C GLY A 442 8.70 -2.80 -19.76
N CYS A 443 8.60 -2.78 -18.42
CA CYS A 443 9.55 -3.41 -17.51
C CYS A 443 9.68 -4.93 -17.77
N LEU A 444 8.59 -5.65 -18.01
CA LEU A 444 8.64 -7.07 -18.35
C LEU A 444 9.38 -7.32 -19.67
N VAL A 445 9.08 -6.53 -20.70
CA VAL A 445 9.78 -6.63 -22.01
C VAL A 445 11.27 -6.32 -21.85
N GLY A 446 11.62 -5.24 -21.15
CA GLY A 446 13.02 -4.87 -20.97
C GLY A 446 13.83 -5.89 -20.17
N LEU A 447 13.24 -6.43 -19.10
CA LEU A 447 13.88 -7.52 -18.32
C LEU A 447 14.02 -8.80 -19.16
N PHE A 448 13.04 -9.11 -20.02
CA PHE A 448 13.12 -10.23 -20.95
C PHE A 448 14.23 -10.03 -21.98
N CYS A 449 14.30 -8.86 -22.63
CA CYS A 449 15.35 -8.52 -23.59
C CYS A 449 16.75 -8.62 -22.96
N HIS A 450 16.92 -8.03 -21.77
CA HIS A 450 18.17 -8.08 -21.04
C HIS A 450 18.56 -9.52 -20.65
N ARG A 451 17.61 -10.31 -20.12
CA ARG A 451 17.84 -11.73 -19.79
C ARG A 451 18.20 -12.56 -21.02
N SER A 452 17.54 -12.33 -22.15
CA SER A 452 17.82 -13.00 -23.42
C SER A 452 19.25 -12.74 -23.88
N LEU A 453 19.72 -11.49 -23.77
CA LEU A 453 21.10 -11.12 -24.07
C LEU A 453 22.09 -11.84 -23.13
N LEU A 454 21.82 -11.82 -21.82
CA LEU A 454 22.65 -12.52 -20.83
C LEU A 454 22.75 -14.03 -21.09
N ASN A 455 21.69 -14.66 -21.60
CA ASN A 455 21.67 -16.08 -21.94
C ASN A 455 22.36 -16.39 -23.29
N ARG A 456 22.28 -15.47 -24.27
CA ARG A 456 22.91 -15.63 -25.60
C ARG A 456 24.41 -15.47 -25.56
N GLN A 457 24.92 -14.59 -24.70
CA GLN A 457 26.32 -14.55 -24.35
C GLN A 457 26.66 -15.79 -23.51
N LYS A 458 26.74 -16.98 -24.13
CA LYS A 458 27.61 -18.06 -23.63
C LYS A 458 28.98 -17.41 -23.49
N TRP A 459 29.41 -17.17 -22.25
CA TRP A 459 30.68 -16.51 -21.96
C TRP A 459 31.82 -17.25 -22.67
N ALA A 460 32.20 -16.77 -23.85
CA ALA A 460 33.50 -17.03 -24.42
C ALA A 460 34.52 -16.44 -23.43
N SER A 461 35.62 -17.16 -23.27
CA SER A 461 36.62 -17.07 -22.20
C SER A 461 37.35 -15.71 -22.05
N GLU A 462 36.86 -14.62 -22.61
CA GLU A 462 37.58 -13.35 -22.65
C GLU A 462 36.96 -12.32 -21.71
N ARG A 463 37.82 -11.80 -20.84
CA ARG A 463 37.60 -10.73 -19.88
C ARG A 463 36.86 -9.58 -20.55
N VAL A 464 35.56 -9.45 -20.26
CA VAL A 464 34.78 -8.27 -20.63
C VAL A 464 35.38 -7.08 -19.89
N THR A 465 36.05 -6.23 -20.64
CA THR A 465 36.63 -4.98 -20.16
C THR A 465 35.54 -3.99 -19.76
N PHE A 466 35.88 -3.12 -18.83
CA PHE A 466 35.05 -2.16 -18.08
C PHE A 466 34.10 -1.26 -18.93
N GLY A 467 34.23 -1.23 -20.26
CA GLY A 467 33.33 -0.54 -21.19
C GLY A 467 32.05 -1.29 -21.60
N GLY A 468 31.86 -2.54 -21.15
CA GLY A 468 30.79 -3.43 -21.64
C GLY A 468 29.42 -3.40 -20.94
N LEU A 469 29.21 -2.64 -19.85
CA LEU A 469 27.97 -2.71 -19.04
C LEU A 469 26.98 -1.56 -19.26
N LEU A 470 27.46 -0.39 -19.70
CA LEU A 470 26.59 0.72 -20.13
C LEU A 470 25.60 0.31 -21.24
N PRO A 471 26.00 -0.50 -22.25
CA PRO A 471 25.06 -1.02 -23.25
C PRO A 471 23.94 -1.88 -22.66
N HIS A 472 24.17 -2.61 -21.57
CA HIS A 472 23.12 -3.41 -20.91
C HIS A 472 22.08 -2.53 -20.22
N VAL A 473 22.53 -1.46 -19.54
CA VAL A 473 21.62 -0.48 -18.92
C VAL A 473 20.83 0.26 -19.99
N LEU A 474 21.50 0.72 -21.06
CA LEU A 474 20.85 1.39 -22.19
C LEU A 474 19.84 0.47 -22.90
N LEU A 475 20.19 -0.79 -23.14
CA LEU A 475 19.26 -1.76 -23.72
C LEU A 475 18.04 -1.94 -22.82
N LEU A 476 18.24 -2.11 -21.51
CA LEU A 476 17.15 -2.22 -20.55
C LEU A 476 16.25 -0.98 -20.61
N THR A 477 16.79 0.22 -20.43
CA THR A 477 15.99 1.45 -20.40
C THR A 477 15.29 1.72 -21.73
N CYS A 478 15.99 1.62 -22.87
CA CYS A 478 15.39 1.83 -24.19
C CYS A 478 14.27 0.82 -24.50
N SER A 479 14.49 -0.46 -24.22
CA SER A 479 13.46 -1.49 -24.44
C SER A 479 12.25 -1.31 -23.53
N THR A 480 12.46 -0.93 -22.26
CA THR A 480 11.34 -0.62 -21.35
C THR A 480 10.51 0.58 -21.82
N LEU A 481 11.17 1.67 -22.21
CA LEU A 481 10.49 2.89 -22.65
C LEU A 481 9.77 2.70 -23.99
N LEU A 482 10.41 2.04 -24.96
CA LEU A 482 9.80 1.78 -26.27
C LEU A 482 8.53 0.94 -26.13
N ALA A 483 8.59 -0.14 -25.35
CA ALA A 483 7.44 -0.99 -25.09
C ALA A 483 6.36 -0.25 -24.30
N ALA A 484 6.72 0.52 -23.27
CA ALA A 484 5.76 1.31 -22.49
C ALA A 484 5.05 2.38 -23.32
N VAL A 485 5.77 3.09 -24.19
CA VAL A 485 5.18 4.08 -25.11
C VAL A 485 4.26 3.37 -26.10
N GLY A 486 4.69 2.25 -26.70
CA GLY A 486 3.88 1.47 -27.62
C GLY A 486 2.56 1.00 -26.99
N VAL A 487 2.63 0.39 -25.81
CA VAL A 487 1.44 -0.06 -25.05
C VAL A 487 0.57 1.14 -24.67
N GLY A 488 1.16 2.23 -24.19
CA GLY A 488 0.42 3.44 -23.80
C GLY A 488 -0.36 4.05 -24.96
N VAL A 489 0.23 4.10 -26.15
CA VAL A 489 -0.46 4.58 -27.37
C VAL A 489 -1.62 3.66 -27.74
N VAL A 490 -1.42 2.34 -27.71
CA VAL A 490 -2.49 1.36 -28.02
C VAL A 490 -3.64 1.48 -27.03
N VAL A 491 -3.34 1.51 -25.73
CA VAL A 491 -4.33 1.62 -24.66
C VAL A 491 -5.14 2.90 -24.80
N ARG A 492 -4.47 4.05 -25.01
CA ARG A 492 -5.16 5.33 -25.20
C ARG A 492 -6.07 5.33 -26.43
N ARG A 493 -5.66 4.70 -27.54
CA ARG A 493 -6.52 4.56 -28.72
C ARG A 493 -7.75 3.71 -28.43
N ILE A 494 -7.59 2.61 -27.69
CA ILE A 494 -8.72 1.75 -27.28
C ILE A 494 -9.67 2.54 -26.37
N LEU A 495 -9.16 3.23 -25.35
CA LEU A 495 -10.02 3.99 -24.44
C LEU A 495 -10.74 5.15 -25.16
N ALA A 496 -10.04 5.88 -26.04
CA ALA A 496 -10.65 6.96 -26.82
C ALA A 496 -11.79 6.46 -27.73
N SER A 497 -11.73 5.21 -28.20
CA SER A 497 -12.84 4.61 -28.97
C SER A 497 -14.08 4.31 -28.13
N THR A 498 -13.96 4.31 -26.80
CA THR A 498 -15.04 3.97 -25.84
C THR A 498 -15.61 5.19 -25.09
N GLY A 499 -15.27 6.40 -25.52
CA GLY A 499 -15.73 7.68 -24.95
C GLY A 499 -14.59 8.60 -24.53
N ASP A 500 -14.93 9.83 -24.15
CA ASP A 500 -13.94 10.85 -23.77
C ASP A 500 -13.28 10.51 -22.43
N VAL A 501 -11.96 10.71 -22.35
CA VAL A 501 -11.11 10.38 -21.19
C VAL A 501 -10.59 11.69 -20.62
N SER A 502 -11.49 12.51 -20.07
CA SER A 502 -11.12 13.83 -19.52
C SER A 502 -10.74 13.78 -18.03
N ASP A 503 -11.17 12.76 -17.28
CA ASP A 503 -11.06 12.67 -15.82
C ASP A 503 -9.63 12.64 -15.25
N GLY A 504 -8.59 12.47 -16.08
CA GLY A 504 -7.19 12.43 -15.64
C GLY A 504 -6.30 13.55 -16.18
N ALA A 505 -6.81 14.42 -17.07
CA ALA A 505 -6.00 15.44 -17.74
C ALA A 505 -5.45 16.50 -16.76
N HIS A 506 -6.24 16.84 -15.75
CA HIS A 506 -5.91 17.87 -14.76
C HIS A 506 -4.68 17.52 -13.90
N ILE A 507 -4.37 16.24 -13.68
CA ILE A 507 -3.19 15.80 -12.89
C ILE A 507 -1.91 16.09 -13.66
N MET A 508 -1.90 15.84 -14.97
CA MET A 508 -0.74 16.13 -15.81
C MET A 508 -0.52 17.64 -15.92
N ASP A 509 -1.60 18.41 -16.01
CA ASP A 509 -1.53 19.87 -16.02
C ASP A 509 -1.03 20.42 -14.68
N LEU A 510 -1.44 19.80 -13.56
CA LEU A 510 -0.91 20.14 -12.23
C LEU A 510 0.60 19.89 -12.14
N LEU A 511 1.09 18.77 -12.66
CA LEU A 511 2.53 18.47 -12.70
C LEU A 511 3.30 19.49 -13.55
N LYS A 512 2.77 19.87 -14.71
CA LYS A 512 3.38 20.90 -15.57
C LYS A 512 3.42 22.26 -14.87
N VAL A 513 2.35 22.66 -14.20
CA VAL A 513 2.31 23.92 -13.45
C VAL A 513 3.31 23.88 -12.29
N LYS A 514 3.36 22.78 -11.53
CA LYS A 514 4.20 22.67 -10.32
C LYS A 514 5.69 22.48 -10.60
N LEU A 515 6.06 21.71 -11.62
CA LEU A 515 7.46 21.36 -11.92
C LEU A 515 8.08 22.20 -13.03
N LEU A 516 7.29 22.61 -14.02
CA LEU A 516 7.78 23.33 -15.20
C LEU A 516 7.35 24.80 -15.20
N ASN A 517 6.65 25.26 -14.15
CA ASN A 517 6.06 26.59 -14.02
C ASN A 517 5.29 27.03 -15.29
N ALA A 518 4.63 26.05 -15.92
CA ALA A 518 4.00 26.26 -17.23
C ALA A 518 2.71 27.07 -17.07
N THR A 519 2.76 28.35 -17.45
CA THR A 519 1.62 29.28 -17.33
C THR A 519 0.42 28.92 -18.22
N ALA A 520 0.66 28.19 -19.33
CA ALA A 520 -0.36 27.80 -20.29
C ALA A 520 -1.32 26.68 -19.82
N HIS A 521 -1.05 26.04 -18.67
CA HIS A 521 -1.84 24.91 -18.16
C HIS A 521 -2.55 25.21 -16.83
N LYS A 522 -2.76 26.49 -16.52
CA LYS A 522 -3.53 26.93 -15.35
C LYS A 522 -5.04 26.73 -15.58
N THR A 523 -5.51 25.51 -15.36
CA THR A 523 -6.94 25.19 -15.26
C THR A 523 -7.47 25.47 -13.84
N PHE A 524 -8.79 25.59 -13.67
CA PHE A 524 -9.44 25.76 -12.37
C PHE A 524 -8.91 24.78 -11.32
N HIS A 525 -8.85 23.48 -11.65
CA HIS A 525 -8.32 22.45 -10.78
C HIS A 525 -6.85 22.68 -10.42
N THR A 526 -6.00 23.03 -11.40
CA THR A 526 -4.58 23.29 -11.08
C THR A 526 -4.40 24.51 -10.18
N GLN A 527 -5.20 25.56 -10.37
CA GLN A 527 -5.15 26.77 -9.54
C GLN A 527 -5.62 26.49 -8.10
N LEU A 528 -6.68 25.70 -7.94
CA LEU A 528 -7.15 25.19 -6.65
C LEU A 528 -6.03 24.42 -5.93
N TYR A 529 -5.38 23.48 -6.60
CA TYR A 529 -4.34 22.63 -5.99
C TYR A 529 -2.98 23.34 -5.82
N THR A 530 -2.73 24.44 -6.50
CA THR A 530 -1.53 25.28 -6.30
C THR A 530 -1.76 26.44 -5.33
N CYS A 531 -2.93 26.50 -4.68
CA CYS A 531 -3.33 27.60 -3.80
C CYS A 531 -3.10 28.97 -4.46
N ALA A 532 -3.62 29.13 -5.68
CA ALA A 532 -3.55 30.40 -6.38
C ALA A 532 -4.28 31.49 -5.56
N VAL A 533 -3.82 32.73 -5.64
CA VAL A 533 -4.27 33.85 -4.77
C VAL A 533 -5.78 34.10 -4.87
N GLU A 534 -6.38 33.70 -5.99
CA GLU A 534 -7.80 33.81 -6.28
C GLU A 534 -8.68 32.75 -5.56
N PHE A 535 -8.06 31.71 -4.98
CA PHE A 535 -8.70 30.63 -4.23
C PHE A 535 -8.10 30.57 -2.80
N PRO A 536 -8.57 31.42 -1.87
CA PRO A 536 -8.08 31.48 -0.50
C PRO A 536 -8.40 30.24 0.35
#